data_AF-A0A379W5L7-F1
#
_entry.id   AF-A0A379W5L7-F1
#
_cell.length_a   1.000
_cell.length_b   1.000
_cell.length_c   1.000
_cell.angle_alpha   90.00
_cell.angle_beta   90.00
_cell.angle_gamma   90.00
#
_symmetry.space_group_name_H-M   'P 1'
#
loop_
_entity.id
_entity.type
_entity.pdbx_description
1 polymer ?
#
loop_
_entity_poly.entity_id
_entity_poly.type
_entity_poly.pdbx_seq_one_letter_code
_entity_poly.pdbx_strand_id
1 'polypeptide(L)'
;MPEGVPANESLVAYLTGAKDGVVKSPEWAEKITHVPAQTIRQLARDYANTKPAALIQGWGPQRHNCGERTARGSTLLATITGNVGIKGGWAAGYGGCANRKFAAGPEMPDNPVKSQNFGDELGAGRRRRQQSDAGYGAERCR
;
A
#
# COMPACT_ATOMS: atom_id res chain seq x y z
N MET A 1 9.99 13.14 19.89
CA MET A 1 9.23 14.00 18.95
C MET A 1 10.10 15.22 18.67
N PRO A 2 10.08 15.79 17.45
CA PRO A 2 10.83 17.03 17.19
C PRO A 2 10.36 18.14 18.13
N GLU A 3 11.24 19.09 18.38
CA GLU A 3 10.99 20.20 19.31
C GLU A 3 9.76 21.02 18.85
N GLY A 4 8.92 21.44 19.81
CA GLY A 4 7.71 22.22 19.55
C GLY A 4 6.44 21.41 19.26
N VAL A 5 6.51 20.07 19.19
CA VAL A 5 5.31 19.23 19.04
C VAL A 5 4.60 19.02 20.38
N PRO A 6 3.26 19.21 20.47
CA PRO A 6 2.50 18.94 21.68
C PRO A 6 2.67 17.52 22.22
N ALA A 7 2.53 17.37 23.54
CA ALA A 7 2.53 16.05 24.18
C ALA A 7 1.43 15.16 23.58
N ASN A 8 1.69 13.86 23.46
CA ASN A 8 0.77 12.83 22.93
C ASN A 8 0.43 12.91 21.43
N GLU A 9 1.15 13.68 20.62
CA GLU A 9 1.02 13.71 19.15
C GLU A 9 1.83 12.61 18.42
N SER A 10 1.95 11.43 19.04
CA SER A 10 2.66 10.29 18.45
C SER A 10 1.71 9.12 18.18
N LEU A 11 2.08 8.26 17.22
CA LEU A 11 1.36 7.00 16.98
C LEU A 11 1.31 6.14 18.24
N VAL A 12 2.41 6.10 19.01
CA VAL A 12 2.47 5.36 20.27
C VAL A 12 1.43 5.89 21.25
N ALA A 13 1.32 7.21 21.42
CA ALA A 13 0.32 7.81 22.30
C ALA A 13 -1.12 7.52 21.86
N TYR A 14 -1.37 7.37 20.55
CA TYR A 14 -2.67 6.95 20.04
C TYR A 14 -2.98 5.47 20.32
N LEU A 15 -1.98 4.59 20.19
CA LEU A 15 -2.12 3.15 20.44
C LEU A 15 -2.29 2.84 21.93
N THR A 16 -1.57 3.56 22.80
CA THR A 16 -1.65 3.39 24.26
C THR A 16 -2.84 4.13 24.88
N GLY A 17 -3.62 4.87 24.10
CA GLY A 17 -4.76 5.65 24.59
C GLY A 17 -4.37 6.96 25.31
N ALA A 18 -3.10 7.37 25.32
CA ALA A 18 -2.69 8.64 25.89
C ALA A 18 -3.27 9.86 25.14
N LYS A 19 -3.64 9.70 23.86
CA LYS A 19 -4.27 10.76 23.06
C LYS A 19 -5.80 10.81 23.18
N ASP A 20 -6.48 9.66 23.18
CA ASP A 20 -7.94 9.57 23.06
C ASP A 20 -8.63 8.78 24.19
N GLY A 21 -7.87 8.33 25.19
CA GLY A 21 -8.35 7.53 26.32
C GLY A 21 -8.64 6.07 25.99
N VAL A 22 -8.45 5.63 24.74
CA VAL A 22 -8.82 4.27 24.30
C VAL A 22 -7.57 3.48 23.93
N VAL A 23 -7.26 2.44 24.68
CA VAL A 23 -6.17 1.51 24.34
C VAL A 23 -6.55 0.66 23.12
N LYS A 24 -5.70 0.64 22.09
CA LYS A 24 -5.93 -0.13 20.85
C LYS A 24 -5.42 -1.56 21.01
N SER A 25 -6.04 -2.29 21.95
CA SER A 25 -5.67 -3.68 22.26
C SER A 25 -6.26 -4.68 21.24
N PRO A 26 -5.75 -5.93 21.21
CA PRO A 26 -6.36 -7.00 20.41
C PRO A 26 -7.84 -7.25 20.73
N GLU A 27 -8.24 -7.14 22.01
CA GLU A 27 -9.63 -7.31 22.45
C GLU A 27 -10.52 -6.16 21.99
N TRP A 28 -9.97 -4.94 21.90
CA TRP A 28 -10.64 -3.82 21.26
C TRP A 28 -10.83 -4.07 19.75
N ALA A 29 -9.80 -4.55 19.07
CA ALA A 29 -9.85 -4.83 17.64
C ALA A 29 -10.79 -5.99 17.29
N GLU A 30 -10.89 -7.00 18.16
CA GLU A 30 -11.81 -8.14 17.99
C GLU A 30 -13.26 -7.69 17.85
N LYS A 31 -13.70 -6.73 18.68
CA LYS A 31 -15.07 -6.20 18.65
C LYS A 31 -15.42 -5.49 17.33
N ILE A 32 -14.41 -4.99 16.60
CA ILE A 32 -14.60 -4.22 15.36
C ILE A 32 -14.43 -5.12 14.13
N THR A 33 -13.38 -5.92 14.13
CA THR A 33 -12.97 -6.74 12.97
C THR A 33 -13.60 -8.12 12.98
N HIS A 34 -14.15 -8.55 14.11
CA HIS A 34 -14.64 -9.91 14.37
C HIS A 34 -13.56 -11.00 14.26
N VAL A 35 -12.29 -10.61 14.22
CA VAL A 35 -11.15 -11.54 14.26
C VAL A 35 -10.79 -11.81 15.73
N PRO A 36 -10.68 -13.07 16.17
CA PRO A 36 -10.36 -13.37 17.56
C PRO A 36 -9.07 -12.70 18.02
N ALA A 37 -9.04 -12.12 19.22
CA ALA A 37 -7.88 -11.40 19.75
C ALA A 37 -6.60 -12.26 19.72
N GLN A 38 -6.73 -13.57 19.98
CA GLN A 38 -5.60 -14.49 19.92
C GLN A 38 -5.01 -14.62 18.50
N THR A 39 -5.84 -14.61 17.47
CA THR A 39 -5.38 -14.64 16.07
C THR A 39 -4.63 -13.36 15.71
N ILE A 40 -5.15 -12.21 16.14
CA ILE A 40 -4.48 -10.91 15.93
C ILE A 40 -3.09 -10.92 16.60
N ARG A 41 -2.99 -11.40 17.85
CA ARG A 41 -1.71 -11.50 18.57
C ARG A 41 -0.73 -12.43 17.87
N GLN A 42 -1.20 -13.59 17.43
CA GLN A 42 -0.35 -14.57 16.76
C GLN A 42 0.20 -14.02 15.45
N LEU A 43 -0.66 -13.48 14.58
CA LEU A 43 -0.25 -12.87 13.31
C LEU A 43 0.72 -11.72 13.50
N ALA A 44 0.51 -10.87 14.51
CA ALA A 44 1.43 -9.78 14.82
C ALA A 44 2.82 -10.28 15.22
N ARG A 45 2.90 -11.34 16.04
CA ARG A 45 4.16 -11.98 16.44
C ARG A 45 4.84 -12.68 15.27
N ASP A 46 4.08 -13.43 14.48
CA ASP A 46 4.60 -14.14 13.31
C ASP A 46 5.20 -13.17 12.30
N TYR A 47 4.48 -12.08 12.00
CA TYR A 47 4.96 -11.05 11.08
C TYR A 47 6.19 -10.29 11.61
N ALA A 48 6.24 -10.00 12.91
CA ALA A 48 7.38 -9.31 13.53
C ALA A 48 8.65 -10.19 13.61
N ASN A 49 8.48 -11.51 13.82
CA ASN A 49 9.58 -12.45 13.99
C ASN A 49 10.07 -13.07 12.67
N THR A 50 9.21 -13.18 11.66
CA THR A 50 9.61 -13.68 10.34
C THR A 50 10.38 -12.58 9.61
N LYS A 51 11.66 -12.79 9.32
CA LYS A 51 12.52 -11.83 8.60
C LYS A 51 13.27 -12.52 7.46
N PRO A 52 13.15 -12.07 6.21
CA PRO A 52 12.32 -10.94 5.76
C PRO A 52 10.82 -11.30 5.66
N ALA A 53 9.93 -10.38 6.00
CA ALA A 53 8.49 -10.53 5.80
C ALA A 53 7.94 -9.46 4.86
N ALA A 54 7.16 -9.91 3.87
CA ALA A 54 6.50 -9.04 2.90
C ALA A 54 5.01 -8.92 3.24
N LEU A 55 4.52 -7.70 3.42
CA LEU A 55 3.09 -7.41 3.42
C LEU A 55 2.72 -6.78 2.08
N ILE A 56 1.91 -7.50 1.30
CA ILE A 56 1.49 -7.09 -0.05
C ILE A 56 0.02 -6.65 0.01
N GLN A 57 -0.19 -5.35 0.18
CA GLN A 57 -1.52 -4.78 0.17
C GLN A 57 -2.09 -4.70 -1.26
N GLY A 58 -3.30 -5.22 -1.48
CA GLY A 58 -4.05 -5.01 -2.72
C GLY A 58 -4.73 -3.63 -2.80
N TRP A 59 -5.40 -3.34 -3.92
CA TRP A 59 -6.11 -2.07 -4.12
C TRP A 59 -7.56 -2.06 -3.60
N GLY A 60 -8.11 -3.19 -3.14
CA GLY A 60 -9.46 -3.22 -2.58
C GLY A 60 -9.63 -2.24 -1.41
N PRO A 61 -8.80 -2.33 -0.35
CA PRO A 61 -9.03 -1.56 0.87
C PRO A 61 -8.95 -0.03 0.72
N GLN A 62 -8.22 0.49 -0.27
CA GLN A 62 -8.13 1.94 -0.49
C GLN A 62 -9.35 2.55 -1.23
N ARG A 63 -10.23 1.71 -1.81
CA ARG A 63 -11.46 2.13 -2.50
C ARG A 63 -12.67 2.25 -1.56
N HIS A 64 -12.44 2.20 -0.26
CA HIS A 64 -13.47 2.42 0.75
C HIS A 64 -13.29 3.81 1.39
N ASN A 65 -14.32 4.27 2.10
CA ASN A 65 -14.23 5.49 2.88
C ASN A 65 -13.07 5.41 3.88
N CYS A 66 -12.31 6.50 4.03
CA CYS A 66 -11.08 6.54 4.83
C CYS A 66 -10.00 5.52 4.40
N GLY A 67 -9.98 5.11 3.12
CA GLY A 67 -9.06 4.11 2.57
C GLY A 67 -7.57 4.47 2.71
N GLU A 68 -7.25 5.77 2.81
CA GLU A 68 -5.91 6.27 3.10
C GLU A 68 -5.39 5.78 4.46
N ARG A 69 -6.27 5.54 5.44
CA ARG A 69 -5.88 5.01 6.75
C ARG A 69 -5.35 3.59 6.63
N THR A 70 -5.96 2.77 5.78
CA THR A 70 -5.51 1.40 5.54
C THR A 70 -4.15 1.37 4.84
N ALA A 71 -3.95 2.21 3.82
CA ALA A 71 -2.67 2.32 3.13
C ALA A 71 -1.54 2.86 4.04
N ARG A 72 -1.84 3.81 4.93
CA ARG A 72 -0.90 4.30 5.93
C ARG A 72 -0.59 3.24 6.99
N GLY A 73 -1.62 2.59 7.53
CA GLY A 73 -1.47 1.56 8.57
C GLY A 73 -0.62 0.39 8.12
N SER A 74 -0.79 -0.04 6.87
CA SER A 74 0.03 -1.08 6.27
C SER A 74 1.51 -0.62 6.26
N THR A 75 1.81 0.56 5.70
CA THR A 75 3.17 1.12 5.62
C THR A 75 3.82 1.32 6.99
N LEU A 76 3.03 1.75 7.98
CA LEU A 76 3.49 1.91 9.36
C LEU A 76 3.90 0.55 9.96
N LEU A 77 3.10 -0.50 9.75
CA LEU A 77 3.42 -1.85 10.21
C LEU A 77 4.73 -2.38 9.61
N ALA A 78 5.00 -2.09 8.33
CA ALA A 78 6.28 -2.36 7.68
C ALA A 78 7.46 -1.72 8.39
N THR A 79 7.28 -0.42 8.69
CA THR A 79 8.32 0.44 9.23
C THR A 79 8.69 0.00 10.65
N ILE A 80 7.70 -0.26 11.50
CA ILE A 80 7.95 -0.67 12.89
C ILE A 80 8.53 -2.08 13.00
N THR A 81 8.32 -2.95 11.99
CA THR A 81 8.90 -4.30 11.94
C THR A 81 10.27 -4.34 11.26
N GLY A 82 10.73 -3.22 10.68
CA GLY A 82 12.02 -3.13 10.01
C GLY A 82 12.09 -3.85 8.66
N ASN A 83 10.95 -4.06 7.99
CA ASN A 83 10.88 -4.75 6.71
C ASN A 83 11.01 -3.82 5.48
N VAL A 84 11.13 -2.51 5.70
CA VAL A 84 11.29 -1.51 4.63
C VAL A 84 12.72 -1.53 4.11
N GLY A 85 12.89 -1.64 2.78
CA GLY A 85 14.20 -1.64 2.12
C GLY A 85 14.96 -2.97 2.15
N ILE A 86 14.36 -4.03 2.73
CA ILE A 86 14.96 -5.36 2.79
C ILE A 86 14.53 -6.19 1.57
N LYS A 87 15.48 -6.91 0.95
CA LYS A 87 15.17 -7.85 -0.14
C LYS A 87 14.24 -8.96 0.38
N GLY A 88 13.07 -9.11 -0.24
CA GLY A 88 12.02 -10.04 0.23
C GLY A 88 11.15 -9.48 1.35
N GLY A 89 11.37 -8.22 1.75
CA GLY A 89 10.53 -7.50 2.71
C GLY A 89 9.37 -6.78 2.03
N TRP A 90 9.00 -5.62 2.56
CA TRP A 90 7.84 -4.85 2.13
C TRP A 90 7.88 -4.42 0.66
N ALA A 91 6.81 -4.70 -0.10
CA ALA A 91 6.73 -4.45 -1.55
C ALA A 91 5.91 -3.20 -1.97
N ALA A 92 5.76 -2.22 -1.08
CA ALA A 92 5.19 -0.89 -1.38
C ALA A 92 3.83 -0.90 -2.11
N GLY A 93 2.97 -1.89 -1.83
CA GLY A 93 1.61 -1.92 -2.38
C GLY A 93 1.54 -2.14 -3.90
N TYR A 94 2.56 -2.77 -4.52
CA TYR A 94 2.45 -3.23 -5.91
C TYR A 94 1.44 -4.38 -5.97
N GLY A 95 0.15 -4.03 -6.00
CA GLY A 95 -1.00 -4.94 -6.08
C GLY A 95 -1.18 -5.55 -7.48
N GLY A 96 -0.23 -5.32 -8.40
CA GLY A 96 -0.16 -5.97 -9.69
C GLY A 96 0.84 -7.11 -9.63
N CYS A 97 0.43 -8.34 -9.38
CA CYS A 97 1.27 -9.46 -9.81
C CYS A 97 1.41 -9.36 -11.34
N ALA A 98 2.60 -9.56 -11.89
CA ALA A 98 3.01 -9.23 -13.28
C ALA A 98 2.10 -9.78 -14.41
N ASN A 99 1.11 -10.61 -14.10
CA ASN A 99 0.16 -11.21 -15.04
C ASN A 99 -1.21 -10.52 -15.10
N ARG A 100 -1.43 -9.37 -14.47
CA ARG A 100 -2.70 -8.65 -14.62
C ARG A 100 -2.73 -7.92 -15.96
N LYS A 101 -3.36 -8.52 -16.96
CA LYS A 101 -3.80 -7.81 -18.17
C LYS A 101 -4.80 -6.75 -17.71
N PHE A 102 -4.37 -5.49 -17.70
CA PHE A 102 -5.34 -4.40 -17.68
C PHE A 102 -6.21 -4.60 -18.93
N ALA A 103 -7.54 -4.60 -18.74
CA ALA A 103 -8.40 -4.35 -19.88
C ALA A 103 -7.87 -3.05 -20.50
N ALA A 104 -7.41 -3.12 -21.75
CA ALA A 104 -7.14 -1.90 -22.50
C ALA A 104 -8.35 -1.00 -22.27
N GLY A 105 -8.11 0.26 -21.89
CA GLY A 105 -9.21 1.20 -21.73
C GLY A 105 -10.12 1.13 -22.95
N PRO A 106 -11.41 1.44 -22.83
CA PRO A 106 -12.28 1.50 -23.99
C PRO A 106 -11.57 2.29 -25.10
N GLU A 107 -11.68 1.86 -26.35
CA GLU A 107 -11.14 2.64 -27.47
C GLU A 107 -11.75 4.05 -27.36
N MET A 108 -10.93 4.99 -26.92
CA MET A 108 -11.37 6.37 -26.74
C MET A 108 -11.39 6.97 -28.15
N PRO A 109 -12.56 7.42 -28.65
CA PRO A 109 -12.59 8.18 -29.88
C PRO A 109 -11.72 9.42 -29.73
N ASP A 110 -11.13 9.88 -30.83
CA ASP A 110 -10.30 11.08 -30.82
C ASP A 110 -11.09 12.23 -30.19
N ASN A 111 -10.54 12.81 -29.11
CA ASN A 111 -11.19 13.89 -28.39
C ASN A 111 -11.35 15.09 -29.36
N PRO A 112 -12.58 15.51 -29.70
CA PRO A 112 -12.81 16.59 -30.65
C PRO A 112 -12.36 17.95 -30.10
N VAL A 113 -12.16 18.05 -28.78
CA VAL A 113 -11.58 19.23 -28.13
C VAL A 113 -10.09 19.01 -27.96
N LYS A 114 -9.28 19.71 -28.76
CA LYS A 114 -7.85 19.84 -28.48
C LYS A 114 -7.71 20.63 -27.17
N SER A 115 -7.35 19.95 -26.09
CA SER A 115 -7.02 20.65 -24.85
C SER A 115 -5.76 21.46 -25.10
N GLN A 116 -5.79 22.76 -24.83
CA GLN A 116 -4.57 23.57 -24.71
C GLN A 116 -3.86 23.21 -23.40
N ASN A 117 -3.40 21.97 -23.27
CA ASN A 117 -2.57 21.56 -22.16
C ASN A 117 -1.14 21.45 -22.66
N PHE A 118 -0.21 21.97 -21.85
CA PHE A 118 1.25 22.07 -22.00
C PHE A 118 2.03 20.75 -22.32
N GLY A 119 1.38 19.72 -22.86
CA GLY A 119 1.92 18.37 -23.07
C GLY A 119 1.80 17.80 -24.49
N ASP A 120 1.32 18.57 -25.47
CA ASP A 120 1.10 18.08 -26.85
C ASP A 120 2.39 17.69 -27.61
N GLU A 121 3.57 18.08 -27.14
CA GLU A 121 4.85 17.61 -27.72
C GLU A 121 5.21 16.16 -27.32
N LEU A 122 4.63 15.60 -26.26
CA LEU A 122 4.94 14.24 -25.81
C LEU A 122 3.98 13.17 -26.39
N GLY A 123 2.88 13.59 -27.01
CA GLY A 123 1.81 12.71 -27.51
C GLY A 123 2.13 11.97 -28.80
N ALA A 124 3.01 12.51 -29.66
CA ALA A 124 3.39 11.85 -30.91
C ALA A 124 4.39 10.70 -30.71
N GLY A 125 5.17 10.72 -29.61
CA GLY A 125 6.21 9.73 -29.33
C GLY A 125 5.77 8.51 -28.52
N ARG A 126 4.64 8.58 -27.80
CA ARG A 126 4.20 7.49 -26.91
C ARG A 126 3.39 6.38 -27.55
N ARG A 127 2.84 6.59 -28.76
CA ARG A 127 2.04 5.56 -29.45
C ARG A 127 2.83 4.29 -29.81
N ARG A 128 4.16 4.32 -29.87
CA ARG A 128 4.98 3.11 -30.12
C ARG A 128 5.61 2.47 -28.88
N ARG A 129 5.79 3.17 -27.76
CA ARG A 129 6.53 2.60 -26.61
C ARG A 129 5.70 1.70 -25.72
N GLN A 130 4.37 1.87 -25.68
CA GLN A 130 3.56 1.06 -24.77
C GLN A 130 3.31 -0.37 -25.28
N GLN A 131 3.58 -0.63 -26.57
CA GLN A 131 3.49 -1.98 -27.15
C GLN A 131 4.82 -2.74 -27.11
N SER A 132 5.97 -2.05 -27.05
CA SER A 132 7.30 -2.70 -27.02
C SER A 132 7.73 -3.19 -25.64
N ASP A 133 7.21 -2.61 -24.56
CA ASP A 133 7.65 -2.96 -23.20
C ASP A 133 6.88 -4.17 -22.60
N ALA A 134 5.97 -4.77 -23.37
CA ALA A 134 5.37 -6.08 -23.04
C ALA A 134 6.32 -7.26 -23.31
N GLY A 135 7.55 -7.00 -23.76
CA GLY A 135 8.54 -7.99 -24.17
C GLY A 135 9.78 -8.09 -23.27
N TYR A 136 9.67 -7.91 -21.95
CA TYR A 136 10.78 -8.22 -21.04
C TYR A 136 10.66 -9.63 -20.43
N GLY A 137 11.31 -10.58 -21.09
CA GLY A 137 12.16 -11.58 -20.41
C GLY A 137 11.49 -12.70 -19.63
N ALA A 138 10.58 -13.46 -20.25
CA ALA A 138 10.33 -14.84 -19.85
C ALA A 138 11.42 -15.75 -20.44
N GLU A 139 12.67 -15.60 -19.99
CA GLU A 139 13.71 -16.60 -20.23
C GLU A 139 14.33 -17.06 -18.91
N ARG A 140 14.04 -18.33 -18.60
CA ARG A 140 14.85 -19.29 -17.84
C ARG A 140 15.39 -18.82 -16.48
N CYS A 141 14.64 -19.14 -15.45
CA CYS A 141 15.23 -19.68 -14.23
C CYS A 141 14.79 -21.14 -14.09
N ARG A 142 15.65 -22.02 -14.62
CA ARG A 142 15.78 -23.50 -14.48
C ARG A 142 14.51 -24.33 -14.41
#